data_AF-A0A5J4XXN6-F1
#
_entry.id   AF-A0A5J4XXN6-F1
#
_cell.length_a   1.000
_cell.length_b   1.000
_cell.length_c   1.000
_cell.angle_alpha   90.00
_cell.angle_beta   90.00
_cell.angle_gamma   90.00
#
_symmetry.space_group_name_H-M   'P 1'
#
loop_
_entity.id
_entity.type
_entity.pdbx_description
1 polymer ?
#
loop_
_entity_poly.entity_id
_entity_poly.type
_entity_poly.pdbx_seq_one_letter_code
_entity_poly.pdbx_strand_id
1 'polypeptide(L)'
;MRDQHKVQSFSDSGVGLHEEEEATVNKLINQLEAVGKQQEPSPLDNPLIFGNFGVAFSSTQQAPKQSGQPAGGGFRSKPGRLLFQTKELCQSIFEPNLATNKVAFALLGCIPGSIGLRGTFAPQGDKQDTVKVDFEPPRLSLPGGICLAVGPTSSVVLATTYLDKRVRLGRGGRGSSFVFTRGGPCESAGMKDIGLARTSVLGYTILLMLAATFCAVSFLLLSSGTLWSKVIAAPPALVGVAILFGLWLNI
;
A
#
# COMPACT_ATOMS: atom_id res chain seq x y z
N MET A 1 -10.20 33.17 17.20
CA MET A 1 -10.50 32.53 15.89
C MET A 1 -9.60 31.32 15.78
N ARG A 2 -10.17 30.17 15.38
CA ARG A 2 -9.54 28.83 15.51
C ARG A 2 -8.42 28.67 14.48
N ASP A 3 -7.18 28.63 14.93
CA ASP A 3 -6.12 27.95 14.20
C ASP A 3 -6.37 26.45 14.33
N GLN A 4 -7.10 25.91 13.35
CA GLN A 4 -7.10 24.48 13.12
C GLN A 4 -5.66 24.11 12.74
N HIS A 5 -4.94 23.53 13.69
CA HIS A 5 -3.75 22.75 13.39
C HIS A 5 -4.13 21.73 12.31
N LYS A 6 -3.69 22.03 11.09
CA LYS A 6 -3.70 21.11 9.97
C LYS A 6 -2.72 19.99 10.34
N VAL A 7 -3.21 18.95 11.02
CA VAL A 7 -2.44 17.72 11.26
C VAL A 7 -2.38 16.97 9.93
N GLN A 8 -1.60 17.51 9.00
CA GLN A 8 -1.03 16.77 7.89
C GLN A 8 0.29 16.18 8.39
N SER A 9 0.24 15.32 9.42
CA SER A 9 1.41 14.53 9.80
C SER A 9 1.50 13.36 8.84
N PHE A 10 2.10 13.57 7.68
CA PHE A 10 2.65 12.48 6.89
C PHE A 10 3.65 11.74 7.77
N SER A 11 3.30 10.52 8.20
CA SER A 11 4.27 9.60 8.79
C SER A 11 4.91 8.83 7.65
N ASP A 12 6.24 8.74 7.64
CA ASP A 12 6.99 7.83 6.78
C ASP A 12 6.89 6.35 7.26
N SER A 13 6.04 6.12 8.27
CA SER A 13 5.81 4.86 8.97
C SER A 13 7.04 4.32 9.69
N GLY A 14 7.90 5.21 10.19
CA GLY A 14 9.08 4.87 10.97
C GLY A 14 10.32 4.56 10.14
N VAL A 15 10.34 5.01 8.88
CA VAL A 15 11.43 4.72 7.94
C VAL A 15 12.72 5.46 8.28
N GLY A 16 12.61 6.69 8.78
CA GLY A 16 13.73 7.54 9.17
C GLY A 16 14.09 7.48 10.65
N LEU A 17 13.48 6.60 11.44
CA LEU A 17 13.76 6.52 12.87
C LEU A 17 15.18 6.02 13.14
N HIS A 18 15.84 6.66 14.12
CA HIS A 18 17.08 6.17 14.67
C HIS A 18 16.85 4.97 15.62
N GLU A 19 17.89 4.17 15.87
CA GLU A 19 17.79 2.95 16.70
C GLU A 19 17.21 3.22 18.10
N GLU A 20 17.60 4.33 18.73
CA GLU A 20 17.08 4.73 20.06
C GLU A 20 15.59 5.09 20.03
N GLU A 21 15.14 5.74 18.96
CA GLU A 21 13.74 6.10 18.76
C GLU A 21 12.90 4.85 18.47
N GLU A 22 13.41 3.93 17.63
CA GLU A 22 12.77 2.64 17.37
C GLU A 22 12.69 1.80 18.67
N ALA A 23 13.73 1.78 19.49
CA ALA A 23 13.71 1.10 20.79
C ALA A 23 12.65 1.70 21.72
N THR A 24 12.52 3.03 21.73
CA THR A 24 11.51 3.75 22.51
C THR A 24 10.09 3.41 22.02
N VAL A 25 9.85 3.44 20.71
CA VAL A 25 8.56 3.06 20.11
C VAL A 25 8.21 1.62 20.47
N ASN A 26 9.15 0.68 20.33
CA ASN A 26 8.92 -0.72 20.67
C ASN A 26 8.62 -0.92 22.17
N LYS A 27 9.29 -0.17 23.06
CA LYS A 27 8.98 -0.19 24.50
C LYS A 27 7.55 0.26 24.77
N LEU A 28 7.09 1.34 24.12
CA LEU A 28 5.73 1.86 24.26
C LEU A 28 4.69 0.87 23.69
N ILE A 29 4.98 0.25 22.55
CA ILE A 29 4.14 -0.81 21.98
C ILE A 29 3.96 -1.93 23.00
N ASN A 30 5.04 -2.45 23.58
CA ASN A 30 4.98 -3.54 24.57
C ASN A 30 4.15 -3.16 25.82
N GLN A 31 4.25 -1.90 26.27
CA GLN A 31 3.44 -1.40 27.40
C GLN A 31 1.95 -1.38 27.05
N LEU A 32 1.59 -0.88 25.86
CA LEU A 32 0.20 -0.86 25.40
C LEU A 32 -0.35 -2.27 25.14
N GLU A 33 0.45 -3.19 24.60
CA GLU A 33 0.06 -4.59 24.43
C GLU A 33 -0.20 -5.28 25.78
N ALA A 34 0.57 -4.94 26.83
CA ALA A 34 0.32 -5.45 28.17
C ALA A 34 -1.05 -4.98 28.71
N VAL A 35 -1.44 -3.73 28.42
CA VAL A 35 -2.78 -3.21 28.74
C VAL A 35 -3.85 -3.89 27.88
N GLY A 36 -3.59 -4.09 26.59
CA GLY A 36 -4.52 -4.70 25.64
C GLY A 36 -4.90 -6.14 25.97
N LYS A 37 -4.01 -6.90 26.64
CA LYS A 37 -4.32 -8.25 27.16
C LYS A 37 -5.47 -8.28 28.16
N GLN A 38 -5.75 -7.16 28.83
CA GLN A 38 -6.80 -7.03 29.83
C GLN A 38 -8.01 -6.24 29.29
N GLN A 39 -8.01 -5.92 27.99
CA GLN A 39 -9.02 -5.06 27.40
C GLN A 39 -10.33 -5.82 27.18
N GLU A 40 -11.40 -5.27 27.74
CA GLU A 40 -12.79 -5.70 27.51
C GLU A 40 -13.59 -4.53 26.92
N PRO A 41 -14.40 -4.74 25.87
CA PRO A 41 -14.54 -5.99 25.11
C PRO A 41 -13.27 -6.31 24.29
N SER A 42 -13.20 -7.55 23.80
CA SER A 42 -12.15 -7.99 22.89
C SER A 42 -12.00 -7.03 21.70
N PRO A 43 -10.80 -6.88 21.12
CA PRO A 43 -10.60 -5.93 20.03
C PRO A 43 -11.49 -6.14 18.79
N LEU A 44 -11.90 -7.38 18.49
CA LEU A 44 -12.80 -7.66 17.36
C LEU A 44 -14.28 -7.40 17.69
N ASP A 45 -14.68 -7.51 18.96
CA ASP A 45 -16.03 -7.16 19.43
C ASP A 45 -16.19 -5.66 19.70
N ASN A 46 -15.09 -4.92 19.75
CA ASN A 46 -15.09 -3.49 20.01
C ASN A 46 -15.48 -2.70 18.75
N PRO A 47 -16.55 -1.87 18.76
CA PRO A 47 -16.98 -1.11 17.58
C PRO A 47 -15.93 -0.11 17.09
N LEU A 48 -14.94 0.23 17.93
CA LEU A 48 -13.81 1.04 17.53
C LEU A 48 -12.91 0.33 16.49
N ILE A 49 -13.01 -0.98 16.28
CA ILE A 49 -12.19 -1.66 15.26
C ILE A 49 -12.44 -1.11 13.85
N PHE A 50 -13.65 -0.61 13.60
CA PHE A 50 -14.06 -0.06 12.33
C PHE A 50 -13.62 1.39 12.16
N GLY A 51 -13.27 1.75 10.93
CA GLY A 51 -12.92 3.11 10.54
C GLY A 51 -11.67 3.21 9.67
N ASN A 52 -11.29 4.46 9.42
CA ASN A 52 -10.10 4.80 8.66
C ASN A 52 -8.90 4.96 9.60
N PHE A 53 -7.76 4.38 9.23
CA PHE A 53 -6.54 4.47 10.00
C PHE A 53 -5.33 4.80 9.13
N GLY A 54 -4.52 5.76 9.57
CA GLY A 54 -3.18 5.99 9.03
C GLY A 54 -2.16 5.03 9.64
N VAL A 55 -1.19 4.59 8.85
CA VAL A 55 -0.07 3.77 9.34
C VAL A 55 1.02 4.67 9.90
N ALA A 56 1.05 4.84 11.22
CA ALA A 56 2.01 5.69 11.90
C ALA A 56 3.39 5.03 12.06
N PHE A 57 3.44 3.71 12.22
CA PHE A 57 4.68 2.95 12.36
C PHE A 57 4.51 1.51 11.84
N SER A 58 5.57 0.97 11.25
CA SER A 58 5.68 -0.44 10.88
C SER A 58 7.11 -0.91 11.16
N SER A 59 7.29 -1.88 12.06
CA SER A 59 8.62 -2.46 12.25
C SER A 59 8.98 -3.32 11.04
N THR A 60 9.93 -2.83 10.24
CA THR A 60 10.53 -3.59 9.14
C THR A 60 11.87 -4.22 9.52
N GLN A 61 12.42 -3.93 10.71
CA GLN A 61 13.82 -4.21 11.05
C GLN A 61 14.06 -5.35 12.06
N GLN A 62 13.05 -5.80 12.83
CA GLN A 62 13.27 -6.73 13.96
C GLN A 62 13.15 -8.24 13.67
N ALA A 63 13.12 -8.68 12.42
CA ALA A 63 13.20 -10.12 12.12
C ALA A 63 14.61 -10.47 11.60
N PRO A 64 15.38 -11.35 12.26
CA PRO A 64 16.69 -11.76 11.76
C PRO A 64 16.52 -12.38 10.37
N LYS A 65 17.28 -11.89 9.38
CA LYS A 65 17.34 -12.40 7.99
C LYS A 65 15.97 -12.82 7.42
N GLN A 66 15.06 -11.86 7.20
CA GLN A 66 13.85 -12.13 6.42
C GLN A 66 14.18 -12.35 4.94
N SER A 67 14.13 -13.62 4.52
CA SER A 67 13.86 -14.02 3.14
C SER A 67 12.37 -13.77 2.86
N GLY A 68 12.01 -12.56 2.44
CA GLY A 68 10.64 -12.20 2.10
C GLY A 68 10.47 -10.68 1.98
N GLN A 69 9.69 -10.24 0.98
CA GLN A 69 9.51 -8.82 0.73
C GLN A 69 8.79 -8.14 1.93
N PRO A 70 9.29 -7.00 2.43
CA PRO A 70 8.66 -6.27 3.53
C PRO A 70 7.24 -5.81 3.18
N ALA A 71 6.46 -5.43 4.20
CA ALA A 71 5.16 -4.80 3.99
C ALA A 71 5.30 -3.59 3.05
N GLY A 72 4.75 -3.71 1.83
CA GLY A 72 4.94 -2.76 0.72
C GLY A 72 5.79 -3.26 -0.45
N GLY A 73 6.27 -4.50 -0.45
CA GLY A 73 6.95 -5.11 -1.59
C GLY A 73 8.26 -4.41 -2.01
N GLY A 74 8.71 -4.67 -3.24
CA GLY A 74 9.88 -3.99 -3.84
C GLY A 74 9.77 -2.47 -3.93
N PHE A 75 8.56 -1.89 -3.78
CA PHE A 75 8.30 -0.45 -3.82
C PHE A 75 8.94 0.33 -2.66
N ARG A 76 9.29 -0.34 -1.56
CA ARG A 76 9.95 0.31 -0.40
C ARG A 76 11.47 0.11 -0.34
N SER A 77 12.06 -0.54 -1.34
CA SER A 77 13.52 -0.61 -1.53
C SER A 77 14.10 0.78 -1.87
N LYS A 78 15.41 1.01 -1.69
CA LYS A 78 16.07 2.29 -2.05
C LYS A 78 15.71 2.77 -3.48
N PRO A 79 15.78 1.93 -4.54
CA PRO A 79 15.34 2.35 -5.88
C PRO A 79 13.81 2.51 -5.98
N GLY A 80 13.05 1.66 -5.29
CA GLY A 80 11.59 1.76 -5.22
C GLY A 80 11.11 3.08 -4.64
N ARG A 81 11.76 3.61 -3.60
CA ARG A 81 11.42 4.91 -2.97
C ARG A 81 11.74 6.10 -3.85
N LEU A 82 12.80 6.01 -4.66
CA LEU A 82 13.14 7.06 -5.61
C LEU A 82 12.09 7.12 -6.74
N LEU A 83 11.62 5.97 -7.19
CA LEU A 83 10.58 5.88 -8.22
C LEU A 83 9.18 6.14 -7.66
N PHE A 84 8.88 5.70 -6.44
CA PHE A 84 7.56 5.78 -5.81
C PHE A 84 7.72 6.45 -4.43
N GLN A 85 7.73 7.78 -4.41
CA GLN A 85 7.80 8.50 -3.16
C GLN A 85 6.46 8.35 -2.41
N THR A 86 6.40 7.51 -1.38
CA THR A 86 5.19 7.33 -0.56
C THR A 86 4.74 8.66 0.03
N LYS A 87 3.45 8.95 -0.07
CA LYS A 87 2.79 10.17 0.44
C LYS A 87 1.72 9.86 1.47
N GLU A 88 1.18 8.65 1.47
CA GLU A 88 0.14 8.26 2.41
C GLU A 88 0.06 6.75 2.52
N LEU A 89 -0.17 6.25 3.74
CA LEU A 89 -0.41 4.85 4.04
C LEU A 89 -1.66 4.75 4.90
N CYS A 90 -2.72 4.20 4.33
CA CYS A 90 -4.00 4.03 4.98
C CYS A 90 -4.39 2.56 5.03
N GLN A 91 -4.99 2.16 6.14
CA GLN A 91 -5.70 0.90 6.31
C GLN A 91 -7.09 1.22 6.84
N SER A 92 -8.11 0.53 6.34
CA SER A 92 -9.48 0.71 6.83
C SER A 92 -10.18 -0.62 6.95
N ILE A 93 -11.01 -0.71 7.98
CA ILE A 93 -11.81 -1.88 8.31
C ILE A 93 -13.26 -1.40 8.36
N PHE A 94 -14.14 -2.04 7.61
CA PHE A 94 -15.55 -1.70 7.51
C PHE A 94 -16.41 -2.94 7.68
N GLU A 95 -17.61 -2.72 8.22
CA GLU A 95 -18.66 -3.72 8.20
C GLU A 95 -19.13 -4.01 6.76
N PRO A 96 -19.64 -5.23 6.49
CA PRO A 96 -19.67 -6.37 7.40
C PRO A 96 -18.31 -7.06 7.55
N ASN A 97 -17.45 -7.04 6.52
CA ASN A 97 -16.18 -7.75 6.52
C ASN A 97 -15.19 -7.23 5.47
N LEU A 98 -15.14 -5.91 5.25
CA LEU A 98 -14.27 -5.28 4.25
C LEU A 98 -13.00 -4.73 4.88
N ALA A 99 -11.85 -5.10 4.34
CA ALA A 99 -10.56 -4.51 4.66
C ALA A 99 -9.93 -3.89 3.42
N THR A 100 -9.39 -2.69 3.55
CA THR A 100 -8.75 -1.97 2.45
C THR A 100 -7.41 -1.40 2.89
N ASN A 101 -6.40 -1.51 2.04
CA ASN A 101 -5.12 -0.81 2.21
C ASN A 101 -4.89 0.10 1.01
N LYS A 102 -4.39 1.31 1.27
CA LYS A 102 -4.03 2.28 0.25
C LYS A 102 -2.62 2.80 0.51
N VAL A 103 -1.81 2.77 -0.54
CA VAL A 103 -0.51 3.42 -0.58
C VAL A 103 -0.56 4.51 -1.63
N ALA A 104 -0.64 5.77 -1.23
CA ALA A 104 -0.49 6.88 -2.16
C ALA A 104 1.00 7.21 -2.36
N PHE A 105 1.39 7.55 -3.57
CA PHE A 105 2.76 7.89 -3.90
C PHE A 105 2.84 8.98 -4.98
N ALA A 106 4.03 9.54 -5.16
CA ALA A 106 4.40 10.32 -6.34
C ALA A 106 5.42 9.52 -7.17
N LEU A 107 5.01 9.10 -8.37
CA LEU A 107 5.86 8.44 -9.35
C LEU A 107 6.85 9.47 -9.91
N LEU A 108 8.15 9.16 -9.83
CA LEU A 108 9.26 10.08 -10.16
C LEU A 108 9.18 11.43 -9.42
N GLY A 109 8.48 11.47 -8.29
CA GLY A 109 8.28 12.69 -7.49
C GLY A 109 7.24 13.67 -8.03
N CYS A 110 6.65 13.45 -9.21
CA CYS A 110 5.74 14.41 -9.87
C CYS A 110 4.38 13.85 -10.26
N ILE A 111 4.26 12.56 -10.57
CA ILE A 111 3.00 11.97 -11.03
C ILE A 111 2.28 11.34 -9.83
N PRO A 112 1.15 11.88 -9.35
CA PRO A 112 0.44 11.29 -8.23
C PRO A 112 -0.16 9.94 -8.64
N GLY A 113 -0.08 8.95 -7.76
CA GLY A 113 -0.68 7.64 -7.98
C GLY A 113 -0.98 6.93 -6.66
N SER A 114 -1.64 5.78 -6.76
CA SER A 114 -1.89 4.94 -5.60
C SER A 114 -1.94 3.46 -5.93
N ILE A 115 -1.54 2.62 -4.99
CA ILE A 115 -1.83 1.19 -5.00
C ILE A 115 -2.91 0.92 -3.95
N GLY A 116 -4.00 0.31 -4.40
CA GLY A 116 -5.13 -0.10 -3.58
C GLY A 116 -5.21 -1.60 -3.45
N LEU A 117 -5.44 -2.10 -2.24
CA LEU A 117 -5.77 -3.49 -1.95
C LEU A 117 -7.16 -3.53 -1.35
N ARG A 118 -8.02 -4.38 -1.89
CA ARG A 118 -9.36 -4.65 -1.39
C ARG A 118 -9.45 -6.10 -1.00
N GLY A 119 -9.99 -6.40 0.16
CA GLY A 119 -10.10 -7.76 0.65
C GLY A 119 -11.23 -7.95 1.62
N THR A 120 -11.55 -9.21 1.89
CA THR A 120 -12.47 -9.60 2.94
C THR A 120 -11.69 -10.14 4.12
N PHE A 121 -12.20 -9.93 5.34
CA PHE A 121 -11.58 -10.46 6.54
C PHE A 121 -12.49 -11.41 7.29
N ALA A 122 -11.87 -12.37 7.98
CA ALA A 122 -12.55 -13.29 8.88
C ALA A 122 -11.70 -13.46 10.16
N PRO A 123 -12.34 -13.68 11.32
CA PRO A 123 -11.63 -14.08 12.53
C PRO A 123 -10.79 -15.35 12.28
N GLN A 124 -9.61 -15.42 12.89
CA GLN A 124 -8.73 -16.57 12.78
C GLN A 124 -8.21 -16.98 14.16
N GLY A 125 -8.41 -18.25 14.50
CA GLY A 125 -8.02 -18.82 15.79
C GLY A 125 -9.06 -18.59 16.88
N ASP A 126 -8.75 -19.07 18.08
CA ASP A 126 -9.70 -19.06 19.21
C ASP A 126 -9.75 -17.71 19.94
N LYS A 127 -8.72 -16.88 19.76
CA LYS A 127 -8.67 -15.54 20.34
C LYS A 127 -9.41 -14.55 19.45
N GLN A 128 -10.32 -13.79 20.06
CA GLN A 128 -11.09 -12.71 19.40
C GLN A 128 -10.26 -11.43 19.20
N ASP A 129 -9.03 -11.58 18.75
CA ASP A 129 -8.09 -10.48 18.46
C ASP A 129 -7.51 -10.57 17.04
N THR A 130 -7.59 -11.73 16.39
CA THR A 130 -6.85 -12.02 15.15
C THR A 130 -7.78 -12.18 13.97
N VAL A 131 -7.43 -11.51 12.86
CA VAL A 131 -8.12 -11.66 11.58
C VAL A 131 -7.17 -12.12 10.48
N LYS A 132 -7.69 -12.96 9.60
CA LYS A 132 -7.12 -13.21 8.29
C LYS A 132 -7.84 -12.34 7.28
N VAL A 133 -7.07 -11.59 6.50
CA VAL A 133 -7.57 -10.80 5.37
C VAL A 133 -7.11 -11.44 4.07
N ASP A 134 -8.05 -11.75 3.19
CA ASP A 134 -7.78 -12.24 1.85
C ASP A 134 -8.02 -11.09 0.86
N PHE A 135 -6.93 -10.62 0.25
CA PHE A 135 -6.91 -9.50 -0.69
C PHE A 135 -6.98 -9.98 -2.15
N GLU A 136 -7.83 -9.29 -2.91
CA GLU A 136 -7.84 -9.31 -4.37
C GLU A 136 -6.51 -8.79 -4.95
N PRO A 137 -6.24 -9.00 -6.25
CA PRO A 137 -5.08 -8.42 -6.91
C PRO A 137 -4.99 -6.91 -6.67
N PRO A 138 -3.82 -6.38 -6.27
CA PRO A 138 -3.64 -4.95 -6.04
C PRO A 138 -3.98 -4.13 -7.29
N ARG A 139 -4.55 -2.94 -7.10
CA ARG A 139 -4.92 -2.01 -8.17
C ARG A 139 -4.00 -0.80 -8.16
N LEU A 140 -3.21 -0.62 -9.21
CA LEU A 140 -2.42 0.58 -9.48
C LEU A 140 -3.31 1.61 -10.17
N SER A 141 -3.47 2.79 -9.56
CA SER A 141 -4.19 3.92 -10.12
C SER A 141 -3.24 5.07 -10.43
N LEU A 142 -3.37 5.63 -11.63
CA LEU A 142 -2.61 6.77 -12.14
C LEU A 142 -3.56 7.82 -12.74
N PRO A 143 -3.09 9.06 -13.00
CA PRO A 143 -3.90 10.12 -13.59
C PRO A 143 -4.38 9.74 -15.00
N GLY A 144 -5.41 10.45 -15.50
CA GLY A 144 -6.01 10.14 -16.79
C GLY A 144 -6.92 8.90 -16.76
N GLY A 145 -7.31 8.44 -15.57
CA GLY A 145 -8.23 7.31 -15.40
C GLY A 145 -7.62 5.97 -15.75
N ILE A 146 -6.30 5.81 -15.52
CA ILE A 146 -5.58 4.54 -15.69
C ILE A 146 -5.70 3.75 -14.38
N CYS A 147 -6.21 2.52 -14.45
CA CYS A 147 -6.29 1.62 -13.30
C CYS A 147 -6.04 0.15 -13.70
N LEU A 148 -4.92 -0.41 -13.24
CA LEU A 148 -4.44 -1.74 -13.65
C LEU A 148 -4.32 -2.67 -12.45
N ALA A 149 -4.75 -3.92 -12.58
CA ALA A 149 -4.38 -4.98 -11.64
C ALA A 149 -2.88 -5.27 -11.74
N VAL A 150 -2.18 -5.31 -10.61
CA VAL A 150 -0.74 -5.55 -10.52
C VAL A 150 -0.44 -6.64 -9.50
N GLY A 151 0.05 -7.79 -9.98
CA GLY A 151 0.44 -8.91 -9.12
C GLY A 151 -0.72 -9.83 -8.71
N PRO A 152 -0.42 -10.88 -7.91
CA PRO A 152 -1.40 -11.88 -7.51
C PRO A 152 -2.26 -11.42 -6.32
N THR A 153 -3.29 -12.20 -6.01
CA THR A 153 -3.99 -12.15 -4.71
C THR A 153 -3.01 -12.38 -3.56
N SER A 154 -3.34 -11.88 -2.37
CA SER A 154 -2.49 -12.06 -1.19
C SER A 154 -3.31 -12.23 0.09
N SER A 155 -2.73 -12.88 1.10
CA SER A 155 -3.38 -13.07 2.40
C SER A 155 -2.50 -12.51 3.51
N VAL A 156 -3.12 -11.83 4.48
CA VAL A 156 -2.43 -11.25 5.63
C VAL A 156 -3.13 -11.66 6.91
N VAL A 157 -2.36 -12.13 7.88
CA VAL A 157 -2.84 -12.42 9.24
C VAL A 157 -2.35 -11.32 10.16
N LEU A 158 -3.28 -10.67 10.86
CA LEU A 158 -3.00 -9.55 11.76
C LEU A 158 -3.82 -9.70 13.05
N ALA A 159 -3.13 -9.72 14.18
CA ALA A 159 -3.73 -9.62 15.51
C ALA A 159 -3.84 -8.15 15.90
N THR A 160 -5.01 -7.71 16.38
CA THR A 160 -5.16 -6.39 17.01
C THR A 160 -4.88 -6.54 18.51
N THR A 161 -3.70 -6.13 18.94
CA THR A 161 -3.21 -6.38 20.31
C THR A 161 -3.61 -5.30 21.31
N TYR A 162 -4.05 -4.14 20.83
CA TYR A 162 -4.57 -3.02 21.62
C TYR A 162 -5.44 -2.12 20.72
N LEU A 163 -6.51 -1.57 21.28
CA LEU A 163 -7.41 -0.68 20.54
C LEU A 163 -8.01 0.40 21.45
N ASP A 164 -7.89 1.66 21.07
CA ASP A 164 -8.62 2.75 21.72
C ASP A 164 -9.24 3.72 20.69
N LYS A 165 -9.69 4.88 21.17
CA LYS A 165 -10.31 5.91 20.34
C LYS A 165 -9.35 6.50 19.29
N ARG A 166 -8.04 6.43 19.52
CA ARG A 166 -6.99 7.10 18.73
C ARG A 166 -6.04 6.13 18.05
N VAL A 167 -5.67 5.03 18.69
CA VAL A 167 -4.60 4.12 18.30
C VAL A 167 -5.13 2.70 18.23
N ARG A 168 -4.67 1.97 17.22
CA ARG A 168 -4.82 0.53 17.11
C ARG A 168 -3.43 -0.08 16.91
N LEU A 169 -3.10 -1.11 17.68
CA LEU A 169 -1.86 -1.86 17.52
C LEU A 169 -2.15 -3.15 16.75
N GLY A 170 -1.30 -3.45 15.78
CA GLY A 170 -1.36 -4.66 14.98
C GLY A 170 -0.09 -5.48 15.10
N ARG A 171 -0.23 -6.79 15.24
CA ARG A 171 0.88 -7.74 15.20
C ARG A 171 0.67 -8.72 14.05
N GLY A 172 1.57 -8.66 13.07
CA GLY A 172 1.53 -9.58 11.92
C GLY A 172 1.94 -10.98 12.35
N GLY A 173 1.43 -12.00 11.65
CA GLY A 173 1.74 -13.41 11.95
C GLY A 173 3.24 -13.78 11.91
N ARG A 174 4.10 -12.90 11.38
CA ARG A 174 5.57 -13.04 11.34
C ARG A 174 6.30 -12.16 12.35
N GLY A 175 5.59 -11.58 13.32
CA GLY A 175 6.18 -10.76 14.40
C GLY A 175 6.41 -9.28 14.07
N SER A 176 5.95 -8.80 12.91
CA SER A 176 5.97 -7.37 12.58
C SER A 176 4.95 -6.60 13.42
N SER A 177 5.34 -5.43 13.94
CA SER A 177 4.48 -4.55 14.72
C SER A 177 4.01 -3.37 13.88
N PHE A 178 2.75 -3.00 14.02
CA PHE A 178 2.12 -1.89 13.33
C PHE A 178 1.43 -0.98 14.34
N VAL A 179 1.60 0.32 14.17
CA VAL A 179 0.85 1.34 14.91
C VAL A 179 -0.04 2.06 13.92
N PHE A 180 -1.34 2.02 14.18
CA PHE A 180 -2.35 2.69 13.38
C PHE A 180 -2.96 3.84 14.15
N THR A 181 -3.09 5.01 13.55
CA THR A 181 -3.77 6.17 14.12
C THR A 181 -5.09 6.40 13.43
N ARG A 182 -6.17 6.61 14.19
CA ARG A 182 -7.51 6.83 13.63
C ARG A 182 -7.58 8.16 12.90
N GLY A 183 -8.21 8.14 11.73
CA GLY A 183 -8.58 9.30 10.93
C GLY A 183 -7.41 9.96 10.21
N GLY A 184 -7.37 11.30 10.24
CA GLY A 184 -6.39 12.09 9.50
C GLY A 184 -6.66 12.09 7.99
N PRO A 185 -5.60 12.14 7.15
CA PRO A 185 -5.73 12.15 5.69
C PRO A 185 -6.56 10.98 5.12
N CYS A 186 -6.57 9.84 5.82
CA CYS A 186 -7.30 8.64 5.44
C CYS A 186 -8.84 8.79 5.43
N GLU A 187 -9.41 9.78 6.13
CA GLU A 187 -10.86 10.04 6.10
C GLU A 187 -11.33 10.51 4.70
N SER A 188 -10.50 11.32 4.05
CA SER A 188 -10.76 11.83 2.70
C SER A 188 -10.21 10.92 1.59
N ALA A 189 -9.62 9.77 1.92
CA ALA A 189 -8.90 8.93 0.98
C ALA A 189 -9.78 8.00 0.12
N GLY A 190 -11.11 8.04 0.30
CA GLY A 190 -12.05 7.22 -0.47
C GLY A 190 -11.91 5.72 -0.20
N MET A 191 -11.58 5.35 1.05
CA MET A 191 -11.13 3.99 1.39
C MET A 191 -12.14 2.88 1.05
N LYS A 192 -13.46 3.17 1.05
CA LYS A 192 -14.50 2.20 0.68
C LYS A 192 -14.47 1.79 -0.79
N ASP A 193 -14.02 2.70 -1.66
CA ASP A 193 -14.02 2.54 -3.12
C ASP A 193 -12.69 1.97 -3.65
N ILE A 194 -11.71 1.77 -2.75
CA ILE A 194 -10.42 1.19 -3.09
C ILE A 194 -10.61 -0.20 -3.71
N GLY A 195 -9.91 -0.43 -4.82
CA GLY A 195 -9.96 -1.68 -5.59
C GLY A 195 -11.10 -1.77 -6.62
N LEU A 196 -12.09 -0.87 -6.57
CA LEU A 196 -13.24 -0.91 -7.49
C LEU A 196 -12.97 -0.21 -8.82
N ALA A 197 -12.10 0.81 -8.82
CA ALA A 197 -11.81 1.61 -10.01
C ALA A 197 -11.31 0.73 -11.18
N ARG A 198 -11.77 1.06 -12.38
CA ARG A 198 -11.37 0.43 -13.64
C ARG A 198 -10.75 1.46 -14.57
N THR A 199 -9.95 0.99 -15.53
CA THR A 199 -9.40 1.88 -16.55
C THR A 199 -10.53 2.46 -17.37
N SER A 200 -10.59 3.80 -17.43
CA SER A 200 -11.58 4.53 -18.23
C SER A 200 -11.26 4.44 -19.73
N VAL A 201 -12.21 4.78 -20.60
CA VAL A 201 -11.96 4.86 -22.05
C VAL A 201 -10.77 5.79 -22.35
N LEU A 202 -10.71 6.95 -21.68
CA LEU A 202 -9.57 7.85 -21.79
C LEU A 202 -8.26 7.17 -21.36
N GLY A 203 -8.26 6.47 -20.22
CA GLY A 203 -7.10 5.72 -19.74
C GLY A 203 -6.64 4.65 -20.75
N TYR A 204 -7.57 3.90 -21.34
CA TYR A 204 -7.28 2.94 -22.42
C TYR A 204 -6.64 3.65 -23.62
N THR A 205 -7.19 4.78 -24.06
CA THR A 205 -6.62 5.53 -25.20
C THR A 205 -5.22 6.06 -24.90
N ILE A 206 -4.97 6.57 -23.68
CA ILE A 206 -3.64 7.02 -23.25
C ILE A 206 -2.65 5.86 -23.27
N LEU A 207 -3.03 4.70 -22.72
CA LEU A 207 -2.18 3.51 -22.70
C LEU A 207 -1.88 2.97 -24.11
N LEU A 208 -2.88 2.96 -24.99
CA LEU A 208 -2.70 2.54 -26.39
C LEU A 208 -1.77 3.50 -27.15
N MET A 209 -1.95 4.82 -27.00
CA MET A 209 -1.06 5.80 -27.62
C MET A 209 0.38 5.70 -27.09
N LEU A 210 0.53 5.46 -25.78
CA LEU A 210 1.83 5.26 -25.16
C LEU A 210 2.50 3.99 -25.69
N ALA A 211 1.77 2.88 -25.76
CA ALA A 211 2.27 1.63 -26.33
C ALA A 211 2.66 1.78 -27.82
N ALA A 212 1.82 2.44 -28.62
CA ALA A 212 2.09 2.71 -30.02
C ALA A 212 3.34 3.59 -30.20
N THR A 213 3.54 4.59 -29.34
CA THR A 213 4.72 5.45 -29.36
C THR A 213 5.98 4.66 -29.03
N PHE A 214 5.95 3.82 -27.99
CA PHE A 214 7.08 2.96 -27.64
C PHE A 214 7.43 1.98 -28.77
N CYS A 215 6.44 1.36 -29.40
CA CYS A 215 6.64 0.50 -30.57
C CYS A 215 7.20 1.26 -31.78
N ALA A 216 6.71 2.47 -32.05
CA ALA A 216 7.19 3.31 -33.14
C ALA A 216 8.64 3.78 -32.93
N VAL A 217 8.99 4.19 -31.70
CA VAL A 217 10.37 4.56 -31.34
C VAL A 217 11.31 3.36 -31.50
N SER A 218 10.90 2.17 -31.02
CA SER A 218 11.68 0.95 -31.24
C SER A 218 11.85 0.62 -32.71
N PHE A 219 10.79 0.75 -33.52
CA PHE A 219 10.86 0.50 -34.95
C PHE A 219 11.83 1.46 -35.65
N LEU A 220 11.75 2.76 -35.34
CA LEU A 220 12.67 3.76 -35.88
C LEU A 220 14.13 3.47 -35.48
N LEU A 221 14.38 3.12 -34.23
CA LEU A 221 15.71 2.74 -33.76
C LEU A 221 16.23 1.48 -34.45
N LEU A 222 15.39 0.46 -34.65
CA LEU A 222 15.75 -0.75 -35.39
C LEU A 222 16.01 -0.49 -36.88
N SER A 223 15.28 0.46 -37.47
CA SER A 223 15.42 0.86 -38.87
C SER A 223 16.70 1.69 -39.12
N SER A 224 17.26 2.30 -38.07
CA SER A 224 18.52 3.02 -38.19
C SER A 224 19.70 2.04 -38.33
N GLY A 225 20.61 2.31 -39.27
CA GLY A 225 21.66 1.37 -39.68
C GLY A 225 22.77 1.10 -38.66
N THR A 226 22.71 1.66 -37.46
CA THR A 226 23.75 1.52 -36.43
C THR A 226 23.50 0.34 -35.48
N LEU A 227 24.57 -0.31 -35.02
CA LEU A 227 24.45 -1.41 -34.04
C LEU A 227 23.91 -0.92 -32.68
N TRP A 228 24.33 0.27 -32.24
CA TRP A 228 23.94 0.86 -30.95
C TRP A 228 22.46 1.18 -30.86
N SER A 229 21.85 1.67 -31.93
CA SER A 229 20.42 1.96 -31.96
C SER A 229 19.57 0.69 -31.84
N LYS A 230 20.02 -0.43 -32.42
CA LYS A 230 19.36 -1.73 -32.26
C LYS A 230 19.39 -2.24 -30.81
N VAL A 231 20.49 -2.01 -30.09
CA VAL A 231 20.59 -2.33 -28.66
C VAL A 231 19.63 -1.47 -27.83
N ILE A 232 19.56 -0.17 -28.13
CA ILE A 232 18.71 0.79 -27.41
C ILE A 232 17.22 0.64 -27.79
N ALA A 233 16.89 -0.03 -28.90
CA ALA A 233 15.51 -0.27 -29.32
C ALA A 233 14.76 -1.31 -28.48
N ALA A 234 15.47 -2.19 -27.78
CA ALA A 234 14.85 -3.30 -27.04
C ALA A 234 14.04 -2.85 -25.81
N PRO A 235 14.53 -1.94 -24.92
CA PRO A 235 13.77 -1.52 -23.76
C PRO A 235 12.43 -0.83 -24.09
N PRO A 236 12.34 0.12 -25.04
CA PRO A 236 11.05 0.71 -25.42
C PRO A 236 10.06 -0.34 -25.95
N ALA A 237 10.52 -1.33 -26.73
CA ALA A 237 9.66 -2.39 -27.27
C ALA A 237 9.07 -3.25 -26.14
N LEU A 238 9.91 -3.63 -25.16
CA LEU A 238 9.47 -4.38 -23.99
C LEU A 238 8.44 -3.60 -23.17
N VAL A 239 8.60 -2.28 -23.02
CA VAL A 239 7.61 -1.43 -22.34
C VAL A 239 6.30 -1.40 -23.12
N GLY A 240 6.33 -1.21 -24.45
CA GLY A 240 5.13 -1.23 -25.28
C GLY A 240 4.37 -2.55 -25.18
N VAL A 241 5.07 -3.68 -25.28
CA VAL A 241 4.47 -5.03 -25.12
C VAL A 241 3.91 -5.23 -23.71
N ALA A 242 4.63 -4.80 -22.67
CA ALA A 242 4.15 -4.91 -21.29
C ALA A 242 2.87 -4.11 -21.04
N ILE A 243 2.74 -2.91 -21.63
CA ILE A 243 1.51 -2.12 -21.57
C ILE A 243 0.36 -2.87 -22.23
N LEU A 244 0.57 -3.40 -23.45
CA LEU A 244 -0.46 -4.15 -24.17
C LEU A 244 -0.89 -5.43 -23.42
N PHE A 245 0.07 -6.16 -22.85
CA PHE A 245 -0.21 -7.32 -22.03
C PHE A 245 -0.98 -6.95 -20.74
N GLY A 246 -0.61 -5.84 -20.10
CA GLY A 246 -1.34 -5.29 -18.97
C GLY A 246 -2.78 -4.91 -19.31
N LEU A 247 -3.01 -4.31 -20.49
CA LEU A 247 -4.36 -4.03 -20.99
C LEU A 247 -5.16 -5.32 -21.20
N TRP A 248 -4.55 -6.36 -21.78
CA TRP A 248 -5.20 -7.65 -22.00
C TRP A 248 -5.65 -8.33 -20.71
N LEU A 249 -4.84 -8.28 -19.65
CA LEU A 249 -5.19 -8.82 -18.32
C LEU A 249 -6.27 -8.01 -17.57
N ASN A 250 -6.63 -6.82 -18.08
CA ASN A 250 -7.60 -5.92 -17.45
C ASN A 250 -8.91 -5.79 -18.23
N ILE A 251 -9.05 -6.47 -19.37
CA ILE A 251 -10.34 -6.73 -20.06
C ILE A 251 -11.04 -7.89 -19.36
#